data_AF-A2FG83-F1
#
_entry.id   AF-A2FG83-F1
#
_cell.length_a   1.000
_cell.length_b   1.000
_cell.length_c   1.000
_cell.angle_alpha   90.00
_cell.angle_beta   90.00
_cell.angle_gamma   90.00
#
_symmetry.space_group_name_H-M   'P 1'
#
loop_
_entity.id
_entity.type
_entity.pdbx_description
1 polymer ?
#
loop_
_entity_poly.entity_id
_entity_poly.type
_entity_poly.pdbx_seq_one_letter_code
_entity_poly.pdbx_strand_id
1 'polypeptide(L)'
;MLSFQDTEAKLAELDSIEKGWEEERKQMEETIKQYNKAKEDFFLKKPDLLAQIKALQKELEELQKNSPPPQETPKSEEKPAENQANTQQNTQQNTNPPQEIQPPKSEPVVAPQPQPVPETPKIPEKVEDKVLKDIQIEAPKTAKKGKKPLKKKSSKSKESSAATESDPSKFEYGLKYTLAHHVDTIRSIVFHPTLPLLASASDDGTIRFTNVLFKIPKRVASPKQYMSIRVKDVPILAMATKGNSLYTGAVDGLVQQFDFGRGDEDIFAVHGKADHHLLNFFEAGDAIWSIAAHEKSSYIVAVCADKSIRLLDSTTLEQKNSIPTDSPPTSAAFDENGESYAVGCQDGTILIMKGPDLQEKKKFDSFIYSITRYNDTFAVGFENGKIAFLDGADEIQAHNEAVTSMCTLGPALISGSNDCFVKAFIDGEQKLAERVSEKKFAEGVLAVASSDTMFVAATSDGYLKVFVKAK
;
A
#
# COMPACT_ATOMS: atom_id res chain seq x y z
N MET A 1 42.63 -27.62 -7.57
CA MET A 1 43.00 -27.61 -6.13
C MET A 1 43.48 -26.21 -5.83
N LEU A 2 42.70 -25.42 -5.08
CA LEU A 2 43.24 -24.21 -4.47
C LEU A 2 44.40 -24.64 -3.56
N SER A 3 45.53 -23.93 -3.62
CA SER A 3 46.67 -24.30 -2.79
C SER A 3 46.31 -24.08 -1.33
N PHE A 4 46.86 -24.90 -0.43
CA PHE A 4 46.59 -24.81 1.01
C PHE A 4 46.91 -23.41 1.58
N GLN A 5 47.85 -22.70 0.94
CA GLN A 5 48.21 -21.32 1.27
C GLN A 5 47.13 -20.30 0.88
N ASP A 6 46.39 -20.53 -0.21
CA ASP A 6 45.28 -19.64 -0.63
C ASP A 6 44.08 -19.76 0.31
N THR A 7 43.87 -20.94 0.91
CA THR A 7 42.80 -21.16 1.89
C THR A 7 43.11 -20.53 3.24
N GLU A 8 44.37 -20.55 3.69
CA GLU A 8 44.78 -19.87 4.93
C GLU A 8 44.70 -18.35 4.80
N ALA A 9 45.08 -17.79 3.64
CA ALA A 9 44.96 -16.36 3.38
C ALA A 9 43.50 -15.87 3.41
N LYS A 10 42.57 -16.62 2.80
CA LYS A 10 41.14 -16.30 2.84
C LYS A 10 40.53 -16.44 4.23
N LEU A 11 41.01 -17.38 5.04
CA LEU A 11 40.55 -17.53 6.42
C LEU A 11 40.97 -16.32 7.27
N ALA A 12 42.22 -15.87 7.11
CA ALA A 12 42.72 -14.67 7.80
C ALA A 12 41.99 -13.39 7.38
N GLU A 13 41.56 -13.30 6.13
CA GLU A 13 40.73 -12.19 5.63
C GLU A 13 39.33 -12.20 6.28
N LEU A 14 38.70 -13.37 6.39
CA LEU A 14 37.41 -13.51 7.07
C LEU A 14 37.50 -13.18 8.57
N ASP A 15 38.54 -13.63 9.26
CA ASP A 15 38.77 -13.30 10.68
C ASP A 15 38.97 -11.78 10.89
N SER A 16 39.57 -11.09 9.91
CA SER A 16 39.72 -9.63 9.94
C SER A 16 38.39 -8.92 9.74
N ILE A 17 37.53 -9.44 8.85
CA ILE A 17 36.18 -8.89 8.60
C ILE A 17 35.29 -9.09 9.83
N GLU A 18 35.35 -10.26 10.46
CA GLU A 18 34.56 -10.57 11.66
C GLU A 18 34.93 -9.65 12.83
N LYS A 19 36.23 -9.36 13.03
CA LYS A 19 36.69 -8.37 14.00
C LYS A 19 36.18 -6.96 13.71
N GLY A 20 36.12 -6.56 12.43
CA GLY A 20 35.56 -5.28 12.02
C GLY A 20 34.08 -5.17 12.38
N TRP A 21 33.30 -6.22 12.12
CA TRP A 21 31.89 -6.28 12.50
C TRP A 21 31.66 -6.28 14.01
N GLU A 22 32.53 -6.92 14.79
CA GLU A 22 32.46 -6.86 16.26
C GLU A 22 32.73 -5.45 16.81
N GLU A 23 33.67 -4.71 16.23
CA GLU A 23 33.94 -3.32 16.59
C GLU A 23 32.79 -2.39 16.23
N GLU A 24 32.24 -2.51 15.01
CA GLU A 24 31.04 -1.75 14.60
C GLU A 24 29.85 -2.05 15.50
N ARG A 25 29.65 -3.32 15.86
CA ARG A 25 28.58 -3.72 16.79
C ARG A 25 28.74 -3.08 18.17
N LYS A 26 29.96 -3.03 18.70
CA LYS A 26 30.23 -2.34 19.98
C LYS A 26 29.96 -0.85 19.91
N GLN A 27 30.39 -0.18 18.83
CA GLN A 27 30.10 1.25 18.61
C GLN A 27 28.60 1.52 18.52
N MET A 28 27.86 0.65 17.85
CA MET A 28 26.40 0.75 17.74
C MET A 28 25.71 0.54 19.09
N GLU A 29 26.15 -0.44 19.89
CA GLU A 29 25.64 -0.66 21.25
C GLU A 29 25.91 0.53 22.18
N GLU A 30 27.06 1.18 22.08
CA GLU A 30 27.36 2.42 22.82
C GLU A 30 26.47 3.58 22.38
N THR A 31 26.23 3.72 21.08
CA THR A 31 25.35 4.75 20.52
C THR A 31 23.90 4.55 21.01
N ILE A 32 23.42 3.31 21.03
CA ILE A 32 22.09 2.96 21.56
C ILE A 32 21.99 3.30 23.05
N LYS A 33 23.03 3.02 23.84
CA LYS A 33 23.07 3.40 25.27
C LYS A 33 23.02 4.91 25.46
N GLN A 34 23.76 5.68 24.67
CA GLN A 34 23.72 7.15 24.70
C GLN A 34 22.33 7.68 24.35
N TYR A 35 21.69 7.13 23.32
CA TYR A 35 20.35 7.51 22.92
C TYR A 35 19.30 7.21 24.00
N ASN A 36 19.38 6.03 24.63
CA ASN A 36 18.48 5.67 25.73
C ASN A 36 18.63 6.60 26.93
N LYS A 37 19.87 6.98 27.28
CA LYS A 37 20.12 7.97 28.33
C LYS A 37 19.54 9.35 27.99
N ALA A 38 19.76 9.83 26.76
CA ALA A 38 19.20 11.11 26.30
C ALA A 38 17.66 11.09 26.30
N LYS A 39 17.06 9.94 25.96
CA LYS A 39 15.62 9.72 26.03
C LYS A 39 15.09 9.82 27.46
N GLU A 40 15.74 9.16 28.42
CA GLU A 40 15.37 9.26 29.84
C GLU A 40 15.48 10.70 30.37
N ASP A 41 16.58 11.40 30.04
CA ASP A 41 16.77 12.81 30.40
C ASP A 41 15.67 13.71 29.80
N PHE A 42 15.22 13.42 28.58
CA PHE A 42 14.11 14.14 27.96
C PHE A 42 12.79 13.88 28.68
N PHE A 43 12.49 12.63 29.06
CA PHE A 43 11.29 12.31 29.81
C PHE A 43 11.26 12.96 31.20
N LEU A 44 12.43 13.13 31.83
CA LEU A 44 12.55 13.84 33.10
C LEU A 44 12.24 15.34 32.95
N LYS A 45 12.64 15.97 31.84
CA LYS A 45 12.42 17.40 31.56
C LYS A 45 11.06 17.72 30.95
N LYS A 46 10.38 16.73 30.37
CA LYS A 46 9.06 16.86 29.72
C LYS A 46 8.00 17.59 30.57
N PRO A 47 7.79 17.28 31.86
CA PRO A 47 6.77 17.96 32.66
C PRO A 47 7.07 19.46 32.85
N ASP A 48 8.34 19.84 33.04
CA ASP A 48 8.73 21.24 33.20
C ASP A 48 8.55 22.04 31.89
N LEU A 49 8.92 21.45 30.75
CA LEU A 49 8.68 22.02 29.43
C LEU A 49 7.18 22.21 29.14
N LEU A 50 6.35 21.24 29.52
CA LEU A 50 4.89 21.35 29.39
C LEU A 50 4.31 22.44 30.29
N ALA A 51 4.87 22.65 31.49
CA ALA A 51 4.47 23.73 32.36
C ALA A 51 4.83 25.10 31.76
N GLN A 52 6.01 25.24 31.15
CA GLN A 52 6.43 26.46 30.46
C GLN A 52 5.54 26.79 29.26
N ILE A 53 5.21 25.78 28.43
CA ILE A 53 4.31 25.98 27.28
C ILE A 53 2.93 26.44 27.74
N LYS A 54 2.38 25.84 28.80
CA LYS A 54 1.08 26.27 29.35
C LYS A 54 1.11 27.67 29.93
N ALA A 55 2.22 28.06 30.56
CA ALA A 55 2.39 29.43 31.08
C ALA A 55 2.40 30.46 29.93
N LEU A 56 3.17 30.19 28.86
CA LEU A 56 3.23 31.04 27.68
C LEU A 56 1.90 31.12 26.93
N GLN A 57 1.15 30.01 26.84
CA GLN A 57 -0.19 30.01 26.26
C GLN A 57 -1.15 30.90 27.05
N LYS A 58 -1.07 30.87 28.38
CA LYS A 58 -1.90 31.74 29.24
C LYS A 58 -1.53 33.22 29.08
N GLU A 59 -0.24 33.53 28.98
CA GLU A 59 0.24 34.89 28.72
C GLU A 59 -0.22 35.41 27.34
N LEU A 60 -0.21 34.55 26.32
CA LEU A 60 -0.73 34.86 24.99
C LEU A 60 -2.25 35.13 25.01
N GLU A 61 -3.02 34.34 25.74
CA GLU A 61 -4.48 34.55 25.90
C GLU A 61 -4.80 35.86 26.66
N GLU A 62 -3.99 36.24 27.65
CA GLU A 62 -4.15 37.51 28.36
C GLU A 62 -3.82 38.72 27.45
N LEU A 63 -2.80 38.60 26.59
CA LEU A 63 -2.48 39.63 25.59
C LEU A 63 -3.57 39.76 24.51
N GLN A 64 -4.18 38.65 24.10
CA GLN A 64 -5.30 38.67 23.15
C GLN A 64 -6.57 39.30 23.76
N LYS A 65 -6.83 39.12 25.06
CA LYS A 65 -7.96 39.76 25.76
C LYS A 65 -7.78 41.27 25.97
N ASN A 66 -6.54 41.74 26.07
CA ASN A 66 -6.23 43.17 26.29
C ASN A 66 -6.05 43.95 24.97
N SER A 67 -6.28 43.32 23.82
CA SER A 67 -6.23 43.98 22.52
C SER A 67 -7.58 44.62 22.17
N PRO A 68 -7.64 45.92 21.77
CA PRO A 68 -8.90 46.56 21.39
C PRO A 68 -9.47 45.91 20.10
N PRO A 69 -10.81 45.88 19.94
CA PRO A 69 -11.43 45.22 18.81
C PRO A 69 -11.08 45.94 17.49
N PRO A 70 -10.95 45.19 16.38
CA PRO A 70 -10.67 45.78 15.08
C PRO A 70 -11.84 46.68 14.65
N GLN A 71 -11.52 47.90 14.17
CA GLN A 71 -12.50 48.82 13.59
C GLN A 71 -13.14 48.18 12.36
N GLU A 72 -14.46 48.01 12.39
CA GLU A 72 -15.26 47.58 11.25
C GLU A 72 -15.15 48.62 10.12
N THR A 73 -14.69 48.17 8.95
CA THR A 73 -14.83 48.93 7.70
C THR A 73 -16.29 48.83 7.21
N PRO A 74 -16.91 49.93 6.71
CA PRO A 74 -18.30 49.88 6.29
C PRO A 74 -18.46 49.14 4.96
N LYS A 75 -19.55 48.36 4.86
CA LYS A 75 -20.05 47.71 3.66
C LYS A 75 -20.30 48.72 2.54
N SER A 76 -19.76 48.46 1.35
CA SER A 76 -20.11 49.13 0.11
C SER A 76 -21.46 48.63 -0.43
N GLU A 77 -22.45 49.51 -0.51
CA GLU A 77 -23.65 49.34 -1.34
C GLU A 77 -23.31 49.58 -2.81
N GLU A 78 -23.68 48.65 -3.68
CA GLU A 78 -23.67 48.84 -5.14
C GLU A 78 -24.77 49.82 -5.57
N LYS A 79 -24.40 50.87 -6.31
CA LYS A 79 -25.22 51.47 -7.38
C LYS A 79 -24.34 52.20 -8.42
N PRO A 80 -24.83 52.39 -9.66
CA PRO A 80 -23.99 52.52 -10.86
C PRO A 80 -23.82 53.97 -11.36
N ALA A 81 -22.66 54.29 -11.94
CA ALA A 81 -22.42 55.42 -12.86
C ALA A 81 -21.03 55.25 -13.51
N GLU A 82 -20.90 55.13 -14.83
CA GLU A 82 -20.69 56.24 -15.79
C GLU A 82 -19.40 57.08 -15.58
N ASN A 83 -18.44 56.86 -16.49
CA ASN A 83 -17.52 57.79 -17.15
C ASN A 83 -17.35 59.23 -16.59
N GLN A 84 -16.12 59.65 -16.28
CA GLN A 84 -15.31 60.66 -17.00
C GLN A 84 -14.13 61.23 -16.19
N ALA A 85 -12.96 61.25 -16.85
CA ALA A 85 -11.84 62.21 -16.90
C ALA A 85 -11.51 63.27 -15.80
N ASN A 86 -10.18 63.48 -15.67
CA ASN A 86 -9.44 64.73 -15.35
C ASN A 86 -9.51 65.27 -13.91
N THR A 87 -8.55 65.98 -13.31
CA THR A 87 -7.16 66.42 -13.59
C THR A 87 -6.68 67.13 -12.30
N GLN A 88 -5.40 66.94 -11.93
CA GLN A 88 -4.46 67.81 -11.16
C GLN A 88 -4.97 68.84 -10.13
N GLN A 89 -4.34 68.91 -8.95
CA GLN A 89 -3.32 69.94 -8.60
C GLN A 89 -2.93 69.92 -7.09
N ASN A 90 -1.60 69.99 -6.84
CA ASN A 90 -0.81 70.67 -5.78
C ASN A 90 -1.48 71.08 -4.45
N THR A 91 -0.84 71.04 -3.27
CA THR A 91 0.45 71.71 -2.93
C THR A 91 0.93 71.29 -1.51
N GLN A 92 2.26 71.04 -1.35
CA GLN A 92 3.23 71.42 -0.27
C GLN A 92 2.77 71.52 1.22
N GLN A 93 3.51 71.19 2.29
CA GLN A 93 4.95 71.04 2.59
C GLN A 93 5.13 70.55 4.06
N ASN A 94 6.39 70.23 4.44
CA ASN A 94 6.97 69.89 5.77
C ASN A 94 7.02 68.40 6.14
N THR A 95 8.12 67.64 5.97
CA THR A 95 9.49 67.67 6.56
C THR A 95 9.59 67.27 8.04
N ASN A 96 9.65 65.96 8.30
CA ASN A 96 10.81 65.27 8.89
C ASN A 96 10.57 63.73 8.93
N PRO A 97 11.61 62.89 8.75
CA PRO A 97 11.43 61.44 8.56
C PRO A 97 11.52 60.67 9.88
N PRO A 98 10.66 59.67 10.14
CA PRO A 98 10.93 58.64 11.14
C PRO A 98 11.58 57.41 10.49
N GLN A 99 12.87 57.27 10.79
CA GLN A 99 13.70 56.07 10.87
C GLN A 99 13.07 54.72 10.50
N GLU A 100 13.64 54.15 9.43
CA GLU A 100 13.58 52.75 9.06
C GLU A 100 14.24 51.88 10.16
N ILE A 101 13.44 51.13 10.91
CA ILE A 101 13.95 50.12 11.84
C ILE A 101 14.37 48.91 11.00
N GLN A 102 15.68 48.79 10.77
CA GLN A 102 16.29 47.58 10.22
C GLN A 102 16.10 46.41 11.20
N PRO A 103 15.72 45.22 10.72
CA PRO A 103 15.75 44.02 11.56
C PRO A 103 17.19 43.71 11.99
N PRO A 104 17.41 43.20 13.22
CA PRO A 104 18.76 42.92 13.71
C PRO A 104 19.45 41.85 12.86
N LYS A 105 20.71 42.12 12.49
CA LYS A 105 21.61 41.20 11.80
C LYS A 105 21.79 39.93 12.63
N SER A 106 21.26 38.82 12.14
CA SER A 106 21.64 37.48 12.60
C SER A 106 23.03 37.14 12.05
N GLU A 107 23.96 36.83 12.93
CA GLU A 107 25.26 36.26 12.59
C GLU A 107 25.09 34.94 11.80
N PRO A 108 25.98 34.63 10.85
CA PRO A 108 25.86 33.43 10.03
C PRO A 108 26.11 32.17 10.86
N VAL A 109 25.07 31.37 11.06
CA VAL A 109 25.21 30.00 11.55
C VAL A 109 25.91 29.21 10.44
N VAL A 110 27.15 28.81 10.71
CA VAL A 110 27.94 27.94 9.85
C VAL A 110 27.24 26.58 9.76
N ALA A 111 26.71 26.26 8.59
CA ALA A 111 26.21 24.92 8.28
C ALA A 111 27.36 23.90 8.40
N PRO A 112 27.17 22.74 9.06
CA PRO A 112 28.15 21.67 8.98
C PRO A 112 28.26 21.20 7.53
N GLN A 113 29.49 21.17 7.00
CA GLN A 113 29.76 20.71 5.65
C GLN A 113 29.39 19.22 5.47
N PRO A 114 28.88 18.83 4.30
CA PRO A 114 28.58 17.43 4.01
C PRO A 114 29.86 16.59 4.02
N GLN A 115 29.85 15.51 4.82
CA GLN A 115 30.93 14.52 4.77
C GLN A 115 30.83 13.68 3.48
N PRO A 116 31.97 13.26 2.90
CA PRO A 116 31.98 12.45 1.70
C PRO A 116 31.38 11.06 1.95
N VAL A 117 30.46 10.67 1.08
CA VAL A 117 29.85 9.33 1.03
C VAL A 117 30.94 8.32 0.64
N PRO A 118 31.15 7.21 1.39
CA PRO A 118 32.03 6.15 0.92
C PRO A 118 31.40 5.46 -0.30
N GLU A 119 32.18 5.37 -1.37
CA GLU A 119 31.80 4.68 -2.60
C GLU A 119 31.51 3.20 -2.32
N THR A 120 30.31 2.75 -2.69
CA THR A 120 29.96 1.32 -2.77
C THR A 120 30.82 0.63 -3.84
N PRO A 121 31.54 -0.45 -3.53
CA PRO A 121 32.25 -1.22 -4.54
C PRO A 121 31.26 -1.93 -5.47
N LYS A 122 31.46 -1.76 -6.78
CA LYS A 122 30.74 -2.46 -7.85
C LYS A 122 31.06 -3.96 -7.79
N ILE A 123 30.03 -4.79 -7.64
CA ILE A 123 30.12 -6.25 -7.89
C ILE A 123 29.75 -6.49 -9.36
N PRO A 124 30.59 -7.14 -10.17
CA PRO A 124 30.24 -7.50 -11.54
C PRO A 124 29.27 -8.68 -11.60
N GLU A 125 28.31 -8.57 -12.52
CA GLU A 125 27.37 -9.62 -12.94
C GLU A 125 28.06 -10.84 -13.59
N LYS A 126 27.44 -12.00 -13.33
CA LYS A 126 27.37 -13.25 -14.13
C LYS A 126 28.66 -14.05 -14.40
N VAL A 127 28.68 -15.28 -13.89
CA VAL A 127 28.72 -16.52 -14.73
C VAL A 127 27.91 -17.62 -14.04
N GLU A 128 26.95 -18.18 -14.77
CA GLU A 128 26.08 -19.31 -14.40
C GLU A 128 26.78 -20.69 -14.52
N ASP A 129 26.16 -21.66 -13.84
CA ASP A 129 26.08 -23.10 -14.14
C ASP A 129 27.33 -23.94 -14.33
N LYS A 130 27.51 -24.93 -13.42
CA LYS A 130 27.47 -26.37 -13.77
C LYS A 130 27.74 -27.33 -12.60
N VAL A 131 26.95 -28.42 -12.60
CA VAL A 131 27.25 -29.81 -12.16
C VAL A 131 26.71 -30.25 -10.78
N LEU A 132 25.61 -31.01 -10.86
CA LEU A 132 25.23 -32.09 -9.93
C LEU A 132 26.35 -33.13 -9.76
N LYS A 133 26.50 -33.72 -8.56
CA LYS A 133 26.29 -35.17 -8.33
C LYS A 133 26.62 -35.65 -6.91
N ASP A 134 25.79 -36.63 -6.51
CA ASP A 134 26.01 -37.73 -5.57
C ASP A 134 26.11 -37.43 -4.06
N ILE A 135 25.16 -37.97 -3.30
CA ILE A 135 25.41 -38.86 -2.14
C ILE A 135 24.15 -39.72 -1.91
N GLN A 136 24.31 -41.03 -2.10
CA GLN A 136 23.40 -42.09 -1.67
C GLN A 136 23.51 -42.29 -0.16
N ILE A 137 22.39 -42.53 0.53
CA ILE A 137 22.40 -43.13 1.86
C ILE A 137 21.39 -44.29 1.89
N GLU A 138 21.91 -45.51 2.01
CA GLU A 138 21.16 -46.75 2.23
C GLU A 138 20.69 -46.90 3.69
N ALA A 139 19.61 -47.68 3.84
CA ALA A 139 18.81 -47.91 5.03
C ALA A 139 19.47 -48.82 6.11
N PRO A 140 18.97 -48.81 7.36
CA PRO A 140 19.17 -49.89 8.30
C PRO A 140 18.01 -50.92 8.30
N LYS A 141 18.40 -52.19 8.38
CA LYS A 141 17.53 -53.37 8.50
C LYS A 141 17.35 -53.80 9.97
N THR A 142 16.34 -54.67 10.15
CA THR A 142 16.14 -55.74 11.16
C THR A 142 15.20 -55.44 12.33
N ALA A 143 14.38 -56.35 12.88
CA ALA A 143 13.67 -57.57 12.44
C ALA A 143 12.90 -58.18 13.65
N LYS A 144 11.71 -58.80 13.40
CA LYS A 144 11.06 -59.94 14.13
C LYS A 144 10.37 -59.64 15.49
N LYS A 145 9.29 -60.29 15.96
CA LYS A 145 8.37 -61.38 15.52
C LYS A 145 7.24 -61.55 16.58
N GLY A 146 6.07 -62.11 16.19
CA GLY A 146 5.18 -62.93 17.06
C GLY A 146 3.67 -62.57 17.02
N LYS A 147 2.83 -63.14 16.15
CA LYS A 147 1.99 -64.38 16.22
C LYS A 147 0.66 -64.30 17.03
N LYS A 148 -0.47 -63.99 16.31
CA LYS A 148 -1.82 -64.66 16.12
C LYS A 148 -2.49 -65.52 17.25
N PRO A 149 -3.84 -65.81 17.25
CA PRO A 149 -4.89 -65.64 16.19
C PRO A 149 -6.40 -65.30 16.57
N LEU A 150 -7.18 -64.95 15.52
CA LEU A 150 -8.59 -65.28 15.14
C LEU A 150 -9.85 -64.84 15.94
N LYS A 151 -10.74 -64.05 15.28
CA LYS A 151 -12.12 -64.43 14.85
C LYS A 151 -12.72 -63.44 13.82
N LYS A 152 -13.48 -63.97 12.86
CA LYS A 152 -14.10 -63.32 11.68
C LYS A 152 -15.36 -62.49 12.03
N LYS A 153 -15.61 -61.37 11.34
CA LYS A 153 -16.80 -61.11 10.49
C LYS A 153 -16.81 -59.73 9.80
N SER A 154 -17.09 -59.79 8.49
CA SER A 154 -17.80 -58.88 7.57
C SER A 154 -17.42 -57.38 7.37
N SER A 155 -17.15 -57.09 6.09
CA SER A 155 -17.65 -55.98 5.26
C SER A 155 -17.23 -54.52 5.51
N LYS A 156 -16.30 -54.04 4.69
CA LYS A 156 -16.37 -52.88 3.76
C LYS A 156 -14.94 -52.48 3.40
N SER A 157 -14.59 -52.58 2.11
CA SER A 157 -13.29 -52.17 1.58
C SER A 157 -13.16 -50.65 1.65
N LYS A 158 -12.36 -50.19 2.61
CA LYS A 158 -11.67 -48.90 2.56
C LYS A 158 -10.39 -49.12 1.76
N GLU A 159 -10.31 -48.53 0.58
CA GLU A 159 -9.02 -48.28 -0.06
C GLU A 159 -8.45 -47.00 0.57
N SER A 160 -7.36 -47.18 1.30
CA SER A 160 -6.48 -46.11 1.73
C SER A 160 -5.59 -45.72 0.55
N SER A 161 -5.91 -44.62 -0.12
CA SER A 161 -5.01 -44.02 -1.08
C SER A 161 -3.89 -43.30 -0.34
N ALA A 162 -2.66 -43.67 -0.69
CA ALA A 162 -1.43 -43.03 -0.26
C ALA A 162 -1.46 -41.51 -0.48
N ALA A 163 -0.77 -40.79 0.39
CA ALA A 163 -0.51 -39.36 0.25
C ALA A 163 0.10 -39.10 -1.13
N THR A 164 -0.69 -38.46 -1.99
CA THR A 164 -0.26 -37.96 -3.29
C THR A 164 0.43 -36.63 -3.02
N GLU A 165 1.68 -36.52 -3.45
CA GLU A 165 2.34 -35.22 -3.59
C GLU A 165 1.43 -34.33 -4.45
N SER A 166 1.05 -33.16 -3.92
CA SER A 166 0.08 -32.27 -4.52
C SER A 166 0.61 -31.71 -5.84
N ASP A 167 -0.07 -32.03 -6.93
CA ASP A 167 0.17 -31.47 -8.26
C ASP A 167 0.03 -29.92 -8.20
N PRO A 168 1.08 -29.13 -8.53
CA PRO A 168 1.04 -27.67 -8.49
C PRO A 168 0.04 -27.06 -9.48
N SER A 169 -0.53 -27.86 -10.38
CA SER A 169 -1.57 -27.46 -11.35
C SER A 169 -2.98 -27.37 -10.78
N LYS A 170 -3.24 -27.87 -9.56
CA LYS A 170 -4.58 -27.81 -8.95
C LYS A 170 -4.75 -26.56 -8.10
N PHE A 171 -5.55 -25.62 -8.60
CA PHE A 171 -5.98 -24.43 -7.86
C PHE A 171 -7.08 -24.78 -6.85
N GLU A 172 -6.69 -25.39 -5.73
CA GLU A 172 -7.60 -25.79 -4.66
C GLU A 172 -7.63 -24.72 -3.56
N TYR A 173 -8.48 -23.71 -3.71
CA TYR A 173 -8.75 -22.69 -2.69
C TYR A 173 -10.21 -22.77 -2.24
N GLY A 174 -10.46 -22.61 -0.95
CA GLY A 174 -11.81 -22.65 -0.39
C GLY A 174 -12.07 -21.52 0.59
N LEU A 175 -13.33 -21.10 0.67
CA LEU A 175 -13.78 -20.09 1.63
C LEU A 175 -13.58 -20.63 3.06
N LYS A 176 -12.77 -19.93 3.86
CA LYS A 176 -12.49 -20.32 5.24
C LYS A 176 -13.10 -19.37 6.27
N TYR A 177 -13.08 -18.07 5.99
CA TYR A 177 -13.61 -17.07 6.91
C TYR A 177 -14.55 -16.12 6.16
N THR A 178 -15.67 -15.79 6.80
CA THR A 178 -16.53 -14.65 6.45
C THR A 178 -16.45 -13.68 7.63
N LEU A 179 -15.94 -12.47 7.39
CA LEU A 179 -15.75 -11.45 8.41
C LEU A 179 -16.73 -10.30 8.14
N ALA A 180 -17.62 -10.01 9.10
CA ALA A 180 -18.37 -8.76 9.09
C ALA A 180 -17.38 -7.63 9.44
N HIS A 181 -16.92 -6.91 8.42
CA HIS A 181 -15.73 -6.07 8.56
C HIS A 181 -16.04 -4.59 8.55
N HIS A 182 -16.94 -4.11 7.70
CA HIS A 182 -17.40 -2.72 7.66
C HIS A 182 -18.91 -2.65 7.84
N VAL A 183 -19.40 -1.45 8.17
CA VAL A 183 -20.85 -1.19 8.27
C VAL A 183 -21.45 -0.93 6.89
N ASP A 184 -20.63 -0.42 5.98
CA ASP A 184 -20.99 -0.14 4.60
C ASP A 184 -20.07 -0.89 3.63
N THR A 185 -20.28 -0.63 2.34
CA THR A 185 -19.58 -1.14 1.19
C THR A 185 -18.07 -1.03 1.32
N ILE A 186 -17.34 -2.12 1.02
CA ILE A 186 -15.88 -2.12 0.99
C ILE A 186 -15.42 -1.90 -0.46
N ARG A 187 -14.80 -0.75 -0.72
CA ARG A 187 -14.38 -0.33 -2.07
C ARG A 187 -13.00 -0.84 -2.45
N SER A 188 -12.10 -0.98 -1.48
CA SER A 188 -10.73 -1.38 -1.74
C SER A 188 -10.18 -2.23 -0.61
N ILE A 189 -9.30 -3.17 -0.94
CA ILE A 189 -8.55 -4.00 0.00
C ILE A 189 -7.13 -4.18 -0.51
N VAL A 190 -6.17 -4.23 0.41
CA VAL A 190 -4.77 -4.43 0.05
C VAL A 190 -4.03 -5.15 1.17
N PHE A 191 -3.15 -6.08 0.79
CA PHE A 191 -2.28 -6.77 1.74
C PHE A 191 -1.01 -5.96 2.00
N HIS A 192 -0.51 -6.04 3.22
CA HIS A 192 0.85 -5.60 3.50
C HIS A 192 1.83 -6.50 2.70
N PRO A 193 2.88 -5.94 2.07
CA PRO A 193 3.79 -6.68 1.18
C PRO A 193 4.44 -7.92 1.81
N THR A 194 4.82 -7.85 3.09
CA THR A 194 5.53 -8.95 3.79
C THR A 194 4.81 -9.57 4.99
N LEU A 195 3.86 -8.87 5.61
CA LEU A 195 3.18 -9.29 6.84
C LEU A 195 1.77 -9.77 6.52
N PRO A 196 1.17 -10.66 7.33
CA PRO A 196 -0.19 -11.17 7.11
C PRO A 196 -1.27 -10.15 7.53
N LEU A 197 -1.05 -8.88 7.20
CA LEU A 197 -1.92 -7.75 7.50
C LEU A 197 -2.71 -7.39 6.25
N LEU A 198 -3.98 -7.10 6.44
CA LEU A 198 -4.89 -6.65 5.40
C LEU A 198 -5.46 -5.31 5.82
N ALA A 199 -5.37 -4.31 4.94
CA ALA A 199 -6.11 -3.07 5.06
C ALA A 199 -7.37 -3.15 4.19
N SER A 200 -8.49 -2.64 4.71
CA SER A 200 -9.74 -2.49 3.96
C SER A 200 -10.28 -1.06 4.10
N ALA A 201 -10.78 -0.50 3.01
CA ALA A 201 -11.35 0.83 2.91
C ALA A 201 -12.80 0.75 2.47
N SER A 202 -13.64 1.62 3.04
CA SER A 202 -15.09 1.57 2.88
C SER A 202 -15.70 2.95 2.64
N ASP A 203 -16.92 2.94 2.11
CA ASP A 203 -17.81 4.10 2.02
C ASP A 203 -18.16 4.68 3.40
N ASP A 204 -17.97 3.91 4.49
CA ASP A 204 -18.15 4.40 5.86
C ASP A 204 -17.06 5.42 6.31
N GLY A 205 -16.07 5.70 5.46
CA GLY A 205 -14.97 6.63 5.71
C GLY A 205 -13.89 6.10 6.66
N THR A 206 -13.87 4.79 6.88
CA THR A 206 -12.87 4.13 7.73
C THR A 206 -11.95 3.21 6.95
N ILE A 207 -10.70 3.14 7.41
CA ILE A 207 -9.73 2.12 7.06
C ILE A 207 -9.62 1.17 8.24
N ARG A 208 -9.75 -0.13 8.01
CA ARG A 208 -9.59 -1.15 9.06
C ARG A 208 -8.43 -2.06 8.72
N PHE A 209 -7.61 -2.35 9.73
CA PHE A 209 -6.47 -3.25 9.59
C PHE A 209 -6.70 -4.54 10.37
N THR A 210 -6.50 -5.65 9.66
CA THR A 210 -6.78 -6.99 10.16
C THR A 210 -5.58 -7.90 9.95
N ASN A 211 -5.18 -8.59 11.01
CA ASN A 211 -4.23 -9.69 10.90
C ASN A 211 -4.99 -10.95 10.49
N VAL A 212 -4.77 -11.42 9.27
CA VAL A 212 -5.52 -12.53 8.66
C VAL A 212 -4.99 -13.89 9.15
N LEU A 213 -3.72 -13.97 9.56
CA LEU A 213 -3.09 -15.17 10.13
C LEU A 213 -2.69 -14.96 11.59
N PHE A 214 -3.66 -14.59 12.42
CA PHE A 214 -3.44 -14.29 13.84
C PHE A 214 -3.01 -15.54 14.63
N LYS A 215 -1.70 -15.78 14.79
CA LYS A 215 -1.18 -16.95 15.52
C LYS A 215 -1.37 -16.78 17.03
N ILE A 216 -2.25 -17.60 17.63
CA ILE A 216 -2.32 -17.80 19.08
C ILE A 216 -1.69 -19.16 19.40
N PRO A 217 -0.73 -19.25 20.34
CA PRO A 217 -0.28 -20.54 20.84
C PRO A 217 -1.47 -21.36 21.36
N LYS A 218 -1.65 -22.59 20.85
CA LYS A 218 -2.66 -23.59 21.30
C LYS A 218 -4.12 -23.34 20.94
N ARG A 219 -4.48 -22.39 20.07
CA ARG A 219 -5.86 -22.24 19.56
C ARG A 219 -5.90 -22.00 18.06
N VAL A 220 -7.05 -22.29 17.46
CA VAL A 220 -7.33 -21.96 16.06
C VAL A 220 -7.31 -20.44 15.91
N ALA A 221 -6.37 -19.96 15.10
CA ALA A 221 -6.24 -18.58 14.67
C ALA A 221 -7.48 -18.16 13.88
N SER A 222 -8.23 -17.16 14.35
CA SER A 222 -9.23 -16.43 13.55
C SER A 222 -8.66 -15.07 13.18
N PRO A 223 -8.95 -14.52 11.99
CA PRO A 223 -8.58 -13.16 11.67
C PRO A 223 -9.02 -12.18 12.77
N LYS A 224 -8.14 -11.24 13.13
CA LYS A 224 -8.41 -10.26 14.19
C LYS A 224 -8.10 -8.85 13.68
N GLN A 225 -9.10 -7.98 13.75
CA GLN A 225 -8.90 -6.54 13.56
C GLN A 225 -8.10 -5.99 14.74
N TYR A 226 -7.04 -5.23 14.44
CA TYR A 226 -6.16 -4.64 15.46
C TYR A 226 -6.09 -3.11 15.36
N MET A 227 -6.62 -2.51 14.29
CA MET A 227 -6.67 -1.06 14.14
C MET A 227 -7.85 -0.63 13.25
N SER A 228 -8.39 0.55 13.52
CA SER A 228 -9.34 1.26 12.66
C SER A 228 -8.97 2.73 12.69
N ILE A 229 -8.89 3.34 11.52
CA ILE A 229 -8.64 4.77 11.35
C ILE A 229 -9.87 5.34 10.67
N ARG A 230 -10.46 6.38 11.26
CA ARG A 230 -11.44 7.21 10.56
C ARG A 230 -10.66 8.35 9.93
N VAL A 231 -10.68 8.38 8.60
CA VAL A 231 -9.93 9.38 7.83
C VAL A 231 -10.74 10.67 7.77
N LYS A 232 -11.94 10.59 7.20
CA LYS A 232 -12.94 11.66 7.07
C LYS A 232 -14.32 11.04 6.87
N ASP A 233 -15.37 11.86 6.84
CA ASP A 233 -16.74 11.45 6.50
C ASP A 233 -16.95 11.36 4.96
N VAL A 234 -15.96 10.83 4.24
CA VAL A 234 -16.02 10.63 2.78
C VAL A 234 -15.61 9.19 2.41
N PRO A 235 -16.17 8.62 1.34
CA PRO A 235 -15.78 7.30 0.87
C PRO A 235 -14.32 7.25 0.42
N ILE A 236 -13.64 6.17 0.78
CA ILE A 236 -12.28 5.86 0.33
C ILE A 236 -12.39 4.84 -0.80
N LEU A 237 -11.98 5.23 -2.00
CA LEU A 237 -12.21 4.48 -3.24
C LEU A 237 -11.07 3.51 -3.54
N ALA A 238 -9.83 3.91 -3.26
CA ALA A 238 -8.65 3.19 -3.70
C ALA A 238 -7.58 3.08 -2.61
N MET A 239 -6.81 1.99 -2.64
CA MET A 239 -5.65 1.79 -1.79
C MET A 239 -4.51 1.10 -2.53
N ALA A 240 -3.28 1.39 -2.13
CA ALA A 240 -2.08 0.69 -2.56
C ALA A 240 -1.04 0.65 -1.44
N THR A 241 -0.11 -0.29 -1.48
CA THR A 241 0.94 -0.43 -0.46
C THR A 241 2.33 -0.37 -1.06
N LYS A 242 3.26 0.20 -0.31
CA LYS A 242 4.69 0.14 -0.60
C LYS A 242 5.46 0.06 0.71
N GLY A 243 6.22 -1.01 0.91
CA GLY A 243 6.87 -1.30 2.18
C GLY A 243 5.86 -1.29 3.33
N ASN A 244 6.10 -0.46 4.33
CA ASN A 244 5.20 -0.29 5.48
C ASN A 244 4.20 0.88 5.31
N SER A 245 4.17 1.51 4.13
CA SER A 245 3.24 2.61 3.82
C SER A 245 2.00 2.11 3.08
N LEU A 246 0.85 2.65 3.47
CA LEU A 246 -0.44 2.51 2.81
C LEU A 246 -0.82 3.86 2.19
N TYR A 247 -1.11 3.89 0.90
CA TYR A 247 -1.67 5.05 0.24
C TYR A 247 -3.16 4.84 0.04
N THR A 248 -3.93 5.89 0.23
CA THR A 248 -5.39 5.88 0.06
C THR A 248 -5.81 7.03 -0.83
N GLY A 249 -6.86 6.81 -1.63
CA GLY A 249 -7.48 7.79 -2.51
C GLY A 249 -8.96 7.87 -2.21
N ALA A 250 -9.46 9.08 -1.99
CA ALA A 250 -10.85 9.32 -1.61
C ALA A 250 -11.64 10.08 -2.69
N VAL A 251 -12.96 10.14 -2.50
CA VAL A 251 -13.89 10.87 -3.37
C VAL A 251 -13.62 12.38 -3.40
N ASP A 252 -13.10 12.95 -2.30
CA ASP A 252 -12.76 14.39 -2.22
C ASP A 252 -11.42 14.74 -2.87
N GLY A 253 -10.77 13.76 -3.50
CA GLY A 253 -9.49 13.94 -4.18
C GLY A 253 -8.28 13.96 -3.27
N LEU A 254 -8.43 13.60 -2.00
CA LEU A 254 -7.30 13.43 -1.11
C LEU A 254 -6.57 12.12 -1.39
N VAL A 255 -5.25 12.24 -1.56
CA VAL A 255 -4.31 11.14 -1.49
C VAL A 255 -3.59 11.22 -0.15
N GLN A 256 -3.70 10.20 0.68
CA GLN A 256 -3.10 10.17 2.01
C GLN A 256 -2.22 8.95 2.21
N GLN A 257 -1.09 9.14 2.89
CA GLN A 257 -0.15 8.09 3.25
C GLN A 257 -0.25 7.77 4.73
N PHE A 258 -0.46 6.51 5.05
CA PHE A 258 -0.51 5.97 6.41
C PHE A 258 0.60 4.93 6.62
N ASP A 259 0.93 4.66 7.87
CA ASP A 259 1.69 3.47 8.28
C ASP A 259 0.72 2.36 8.72
N PHE A 260 1.03 1.08 8.46
CA PHE A 260 0.28 -0.07 8.98
C PHE A 260 0.31 -0.23 10.52
N GLY A 261 1.18 0.53 11.19
CA GLY A 261 1.38 0.53 12.63
C GLY A 261 2.09 -0.73 13.14
N ARG A 262 2.51 -0.70 14.40
CA ARG A 262 3.08 -1.89 15.05
C ARG A 262 1.95 -2.77 15.57
N GLY A 263 1.91 -4.03 15.14
CA GLY A 263 0.83 -4.99 15.48
C GLY A 263 0.67 -5.37 16.97
N ASP A 264 1.51 -4.82 17.87
CA ASP A 264 1.43 -5.00 19.32
C ASP A 264 0.70 -3.84 20.03
N GLU A 265 0.30 -2.78 19.31
CA GLU A 265 -0.40 -1.65 19.91
C GLU A 265 -1.88 -1.98 20.14
N ASP A 266 -2.39 -1.63 21.32
CA ASP A 266 -3.79 -1.87 21.69
C ASP A 266 -4.71 -0.99 20.84
N ILE A 267 -5.76 -1.58 20.28
CA ILE A 267 -6.80 -0.93 19.46
C ILE A 267 -7.23 0.37 20.16
N PHE A 268 -7.49 0.31 21.46
CA PHE A 268 -8.03 1.44 22.21
C PHE A 268 -7.00 2.50 22.62
N ALA A 269 -5.70 2.20 22.54
CA ALA A 269 -4.63 3.19 22.80
C ALA A 269 -4.39 4.12 21.59
N VAL A 270 -4.73 3.62 20.40
CA VAL A 270 -4.49 4.20 19.07
C VAL A 270 -5.72 4.97 18.57
N HIS A 271 -6.94 4.49 18.88
CA HIS A 271 -8.18 5.14 18.46
C HIS A 271 -8.42 6.44 19.23
N GLY A 272 -8.23 7.58 18.55
CA GLY A 272 -8.59 8.89 19.10
C GLY A 272 -7.91 10.09 18.43
N LYS A 273 -6.90 9.88 17.58
CA LYS A 273 -6.27 10.94 16.78
C LYS A 273 -6.15 10.50 15.33
N ALA A 274 -6.85 11.12 14.40
CA ALA A 274 -6.73 10.77 12.97
C ALA A 274 -5.27 10.87 12.46
N ASP A 275 -4.45 11.72 13.09
CA ASP A 275 -3.14 12.13 12.58
C ASP A 275 -1.98 11.22 13.00
N HIS A 276 -2.12 10.36 14.00
CA HIS A 276 -0.94 9.67 14.58
C HIS A 276 -0.26 8.67 13.62
N HIS A 277 -0.98 8.20 12.62
CA HIS A 277 -0.45 7.33 11.57
C HIS A 277 -0.43 7.98 10.19
N LEU A 278 -0.99 9.18 10.05
CA LEU A 278 -0.93 9.96 8.82
C LEU A 278 0.50 10.49 8.66
N LEU A 279 1.16 10.10 7.59
CA LEU A 279 2.52 10.53 7.29
C LEU A 279 2.51 11.78 6.41
N ASN A 280 1.78 11.74 5.30
CA ASN A 280 1.68 12.81 4.31
C ASN A 280 0.31 12.84 3.66
N PHE A 281 -0.02 13.94 2.98
CA PHE A 281 -1.19 14.04 2.13
C PHE A 281 -0.92 14.93 0.90
N PHE A 282 -1.73 14.73 -0.14
CA PHE A 282 -1.76 15.52 -1.36
C PHE A 282 -3.22 15.73 -1.79
N GLU A 283 -3.55 16.92 -2.28
CA GLU A 283 -4.90 17.25 -2.77
C GLU A 283 -4.90 17.30 -4.30
N ALA A 284 -5.53 16.32 -4.95
CA ALA A 284 -5.62 16.24 -6.40
C ALA A 284 -6.77 17.09 -6.97
N GLY A 285 -7.78 17.41 -6.15
CA GLY A 285 -8.90 18.29 -6.48
C GLY A 285 -10.18 17.59 -6.95
N ASP A 286 -10.14 16.32 -7.33
CA ASP A 286 -11.30 15.51 -7.71
C ASP A 286 -11.06 14.02 -7.36
N ALA A 287 -12.10 13.19 -7.43
CA ALA A 287 -12.09 11.82 -6.93
C ALA A 287 -10.94 10.96 -7.48
N ILE A 288 -10.26 10.23 -6.60
CA ILE A 288 -9.20 9.29 -6.96
C ILE A 288 -9.77 7.89 -7.13
N TRP A 289 -9.88 7.43 -8.38
CA TRP A 289 -10.50 6.13 -8.69
C TRP A 289 -9.59 4.93 -8.41
N SER A 290 -8.28 5.09 -8.60
CA SER A 290 -7.30 4.03 -8.35
C SER A 290 -5.94 4.62 -7.97
N ILE A 291 -5.20 3.88 -7.17
CA ILE A 291 -3.80 4.16 -6.85
C ILE A 291 -3.01 2.89 -7.14
N ALA A 292 -1.87 3.04 -7.80
CA ALA A 292 -0.90 1.98 -7.97
C ALA A 292 0.40 2.38 -7.28
N ALA A 293 1.02 1.43 -6.59
CA ALA A 293 2.33 1.57 -5.98
C ALA A 293 3.15 0.32 -6.28
N HIS A 294 4.47 0.48 -6.32
CA HIS A 294 5.39 -0.62 -6.54
C HIS A 294 6.63 -0.46 -5.66
N GLU A 295 7.18 -1.57 -5.17
CA GLU A 295 8.33 -1.57 -4.24
C GLU A 295 9.58 -0.92 -4.85
N LYS A 296 9.83 -1.19 -6.15
CA LYS A 296 11.00 -0.65 -6.87
C LYS A 296 10.80 0.77 -7.42
N SER A 297 9.56 1.24 -7.55
CA SER A 297 9.29 2.56 -8.13
C SER A 297 9.47 3.67 -7.10
N SER A 298 10.07 4.81 -7.47
CA SER A 298 10.19 5.97 -6.59
C SER A 298 8.92 6.83 -6.51
N TYR A 299 7.89 6.48 -7.27
CA TYR A 299 6.65 7.23 -7.34
C TYR A 299 5.45 6.29 -7.26
N ILE A 300 4.32 6.85 -6.84
CA ILE A 300 3.01 6.22 -6.94
C ILE A 300 2.23 6.89 -8.07
N VAL A 301 1.29 6.15 -8.63
CA VAL A 301 0.39 6.63 -9.69
C VAL A 301 -1.00 6.74 -9.08
N ALA A 302 -1.56 7.94 -9.05
CA ALA A 302 -2.95 8.16 -8.69
C ALA A 302 -3.73 8.61 -9.92
N VAL A 303 -4.86 7.98 -10.18
CA VAL A 303 -5.73 8.32 -11.32
C VAL A 303 -6.96 9.07 -10.84
N CYS A 304 -7.22 10.22 -11.44
CA CYS A 304 -8.18 11.19 -10.96
C CYS A 304 -9.34 11.36 -11.95
N ALA A 305 -10.55 11.59 -11.42
CA ALA A 305 -11.76 11.82 -12.21
C ALA A 305 -11.67 13.07 -13.11
N ASP A 306 -10.79 14.01 -12.79
CA ASP A 306 -10.49 15.22 -13.56
C ASP A 306 -9.79 14.96 -14.91
N LYS A 307 -9.67 13.70 -15.32
CA LYS A 307 -8.96 13.22 -16.52
C LYS A 307 -7.45 13.42 -16.44
N SER A 308 -6.87 13.33 -15.25
CA SER A 308 -5.43 13.36 -15.08
C SER A 308 -4.89 12.12 -14.36
N ILE A 309 -3.63 11.80 -14.70
CA ILE A 309 -2.79 10.86 -13.97
C ILE A 309 -1.79 11.69 -13.17
N ARG A 310 -1.80 11.53 -11.85
CA ARG A 310 -0.88 12.19 -10.92
C ARG A 310 0.27 11.23 -10.60
N LEU A 311 1.49 11.66 -10.88
CA LEU A 311 2.71 10.97 -10.43
C LEU A 311 3.22 11.65 -9.18
N LEU A 312 3.14 10.98 -8.05
CA LEU A 312 3.53 11.52 -6.75
C LEU A 312 4.78 10.81 -6.23
N ASP A 313 5.70 11.53 -5.60
CA ASP A 313 6.81 10.89 -4.88
C ASP A 313 6.26 9.97 -3.79
N SER A 314 6.75 8.73 -3.70
CA SER A 314 6.21 7.79 -2.72
C SER A 314 6.49 8.19 -1.28
N THR A 315 7.53 8.99 -1.04
CA THR A 315 7.97 9.35 0.33
C THR A 315 7.36 10.67 0.78
N THR A 316 7.33 11.66 -0.10
CA THR A 316 6.87 13.02 0.24
C THR A 316 5.44 13.32 -0.22
N LEU A 317 4.87 12.49 -1.10
CA LEU A 317 3.66 12.76 -1.87
C LEU A 317 3.70 14.04 -2.72
N GLU A 318 4.87 14.62 -2.94
CA GLU A 318 5.02 15.76 -3.84
C GLU A 318 4.71 15.35 -5.29
N GLN A 319 3.92 16.16 -5.99
CA GLN A 319 3.57 15.89 -7.38
C GLN A 319 4.79 16.09 -8.29
N LYS A 320 5.32 14.99 -8.83
CA LYS A 320 6.37 14.99 -9.86
C LYS A 320 5.82 15.36 -11.22
N ASN A 321 4.63 14.86 -11.57
CA ASN A 321 4.01 15.14 -12.85
C ASN A 321 2.48 15.02 -12.80
N SER A 322 1.83 15.63 -13.79
CA SER A 322 0.39 15.57 -14.03
C SER A 322 0.16 15.36 -15.52
N ILE A 323 -0.30 14.18 -15.89
CA ILE A 323 -0.45 13.78 -17.29
C ILE A 323 -1.94 13.84 -17.65
N PRO A 324 -2.36 14.68 -18.60
CA PRO A 324 -3.75 14.73 -19.04
C PRO A 324 -4.09 13.49 -19.87
N THR A 325 -5.35 13.07 -19.78
CA THR A 325 -5.93 11.96 -20.53
C THR A 325 -7.18 12.43 -21.28
N ASP A 326 -7.52 11.76 -22.38
CA ASP A 326 -8.69 12.13 -23.19
C ASP A 326 -10.02 11.81 -22.46
N SER A 327 -10.00 10.78 -21.61
CA SER A 327 -11.15 10.20 -20.91
C SER A 327 -10.79 9.90 -19.46
N PRO A 328 -11.73 9.97 -18.50
CA PRO A 328 -11.44 9.73 -17.09
C PRO A 328 -10.76 8.37 -16.85
N PRO A 329 -9.57 8.34 -16.23
CA PRO A 329 -8.89 7.11 -15.90
C PRO A 329 -9.57 6.40 -14.71
N THR A 330 -9.72 5.09 -14.81
CA THR A 330 -10.49 4.25 -13.87
C THR A 330 -9.62 3.34 -13.03
N SER A 331 -8.53 2.81 -13.60
CA SER A 331 -7.65 1.85 -12.93
C SER A 331 -6.21 2.03 -13.37
N ALA A 332 -5.26 1.75 -12.48
CA ALA A 332 -3.84 1.73 -12.80
C ALA A 332 -3.14 0.50 -12.19
N ALA A 333 -2.10 0.00 -12.86
CA ALA A 333 -1.25 -1.07 -12.35
C ALA A 333 0.19 -0.94 -12.86
N PHE A 334 1.18 -1.23 -12.02
CA PHE A 334 2.59 -1.30 -12.42
C PHE A 334 2.95 -2.64 -13.07
N ASP A 335 4.00 -2.62 -13.90
CA ASP A 335 4.69 -3.83 -14.33
C ASP A 335 5.51 -4.47 -13.19
N GLU A 336 6.15 -5.61 -13.45
CA GLU A 336 6.94 -6.36 -12.45
C GLU A 336 8.19 -5.59 -11.94
N ASN A 337 8.68 -4.65 -12.74
CA ASN A 337 9.89 -3.91 -12.44
C ASN A 337 9.58 -2.54 -11.80
N GLY A 338 8.33 -2.10 -11.83
CA GLY A 338 7.93 -0.74 -11.46
C GLY A 338 8.46 0.33 -12.39
N GLU A 339 8.91 -0.03 -13.59
CA GLU A 339 9.42 0.93 -14.57
C GLU A 339 8.29 1.51 -15.42
N SER A 340 7.36 0.65 -15.81
CA SER A 340 6.20 0.99 -16.63
C SER A 340 4.91 0.73 -15.84
N TYR A 341 3.84 1.41 -16.23
CA TYR A 341 2.52 1.20 -15.67
C TYR A 341 1.45 1.34 -16.75
N ALA A 342 0.37 0.60 -16.59
CA ALA A 342 -0.81 0.67 -17.43
C ALA A 342 -1.91 1.48 -16.73
N VAL A 343 -2.63 2.29 -17.50
CA VAL A 343 -3.80 3.04 -17.05
C VAL A 343 -4.97 2.74 -17.98
N GLY A 344 -6.10 2.34 -17.40
CA GLY A 344 -7.36 2.13 -18.10
C GLY A 344 -8.23 3.36 -17.98
N CYS A 345 -8.94 3.70 -19.05
CA CYS A 345 -9.87 4.81 -19.10
C CYS A 345 -11.30 4.32 -19.31
N GLN A 346 -12.26 5.13 -18.86
CA GLN A 346 -13.70 4.88 -18.97
C GLN A 346 -14.17 4.64 -20.40
N ASP A 347 -13.49 5.21 -21.39
CA ASP A 347 -13.86 5.06 -22.80
C ASP A 347 -13.33 3.76 -23.43
N GLY A 348 -12.62 2.91 -22.69
CA GLY A 348 -11.98 1.70 -23.21
C GLY A 348 -10.55 1.91 -23.72
N THR A 349 -9.98 3.10 -23.53
CA THR A 349 -8.57 3.37 -23.85
C THR A 349 -7.65 2.82 -22.77
N ILE A 350 -6.55 2.18 -23.17
CA ILE A 350 -5.46 1.76 -22.28
C ILE A 350 -4.21 2.51 -22.68
N LEU A 351 -3.56 3.11 -21.70
CA LEU A 351 -2.29 3.82 -21.84
C LEU A 351 -1.20 3.03 -21.13
N ILE A 352 -0.16 2.61 -21.85
CA ILE A 352 1.05 2.02 -21.27
C ILE A 352 2.11 3.11 -21.23
N MET A 353 2.55 3.44 -20.03
CA MET A 353 3.41 4.57 -19.74
C MET A 353 4.74 4.09 -19.17
N LYS A 354 5.84 4.78 -19.49
CA LYS A 354 7.12 4.65 -18.79
C LYS A 354 7.47 5.99 -18.17
N GLY A 355 7.30 6.13 -16.86
CA GLY A 355 7.32 7.44 -16.21
C GLY A 355 6.23 8.36 -16.80
N PRO A 356 6.56 9.59 -17.23
CA PRO A 356 5.58 10.48 -17.86
C PRO A 356 5.33 10.20 -19.35
N ASP A 357 6.16 9.35 -19.97
CA ASP A 357 6.16 9.16 -21.42
C ASP A 357 5.21 8.03 -21.84
N LEU A 358 4.31 8.32 -22.78
CA LEU A 358 3.40 7.34 -23.37
C LEU A 358 4.17 6.41 -24.32
N GLN A 359 4.17 5.11 -24.02
CA GLN A 359 4.80 4.09 -24.84
C GLN A 359 3.81 3.49 -25.85
N GLU A 360 2.63 3.12 -25.37
CA GLU A 360 1.62 2.47 -26.20
C GLU A 360 0.21 2.90 -25.81
N LYS A 361 -0.67 3.02 -26.81
CA LYS A 361 -2.10 3.29 -26.64
C LYS A 361 -2.91 2.21 -27.35
N LYS A 362 -3.70 1.46 -26.58
CA LYS A 362 -4.65 0.46 -27.10
C LYS A 362 -6.08 0.93 -26.87
N LYS A 363 -7.01 0.47 -27.70
CA LYS A 363 -8.43 0.86 -27.63
C LYS A 363 -9.32 -0.38 -27.69
N PHE A 364 -10.27 -0.44 -26.77
CA PHE A 364 -11.34 -1.43 -26.72
C PHE A 364 -12.70 -0.73 -26.76
N ASP A 365 -13.73 -1.46 -27.15
CA ASP A 365 -15.09 -0.95 -27.34
C ASP A 365 -15.94 -0.98 -26.05
N SER A 366 -15.34 -1.27 -24.90
CA SER A 366 -16.03 -1.41 -23.61
C SER A 366 -15.35 -0.60 -22.52
N PHE A 367 -16.15 -0.12 -21.57
CA PHE A 367 -15.67 0.52 -20.35
C PHE A 367 -14.73 -0.41 -19.57
N ILE A 368 -13.61 0.13 -19.09
CA ILE A 368 -12.61 -0.58 -18.29
C ILE A 368 -12.85 -0.30 -16.81
N TYR A 369 -13.06 -1.36 -16.02
CA TYR A 369 -13.22 -1.26 -14.58
C TYR A 369 -11.93 -1.51 -13.82
N SER A 370 -11.13 -2.50 -14.25
CA SER A 370 -9.93 -2.91 -13.52
C SER A 370 -8.80 -3.31 -14.46
N ILE A 371 -7.58 -2.98 -14.07
CA ILE A 371 -6.34 -3.44 -14.71
C ILE A 371 -5.45 -4.04 -13.63
N THR A 372 -4.79 -5.14 -13.94
CA THR A 372 -3.85 -5.80 -13.04
C THR A 372 -2.75 -6.44 -13.84
N ARG A 373 -1.52 -6.44 -13.30
CA ARG A 373 -0.41 -7.17 -13.91
C ARG A 373 -0.73 -8.66 -13.94
N TYR A 374 -0.56 -9.31 -15.09
CA TYR A 374 -0.69 -10.76 -15.23
C TYR A 374 0.49 -11.29 -16.04
N ASN A 375 1.30 -12.15 -15.43
CA ASN A 375 2.59 -12.60 -15.98
C ASN A 375 3.44 -11.37 -16.40
N ASP A 376 4.01 -11.40 -17.61
CA ASP A 376 4.84 -10.33 -18.14
C ASP A 376 4.04 -9.13 -18.68
N THR A 377 2.70 -9.16 -18.64
CA THR A 377 1.83 -8.12 -19.19
C THR A 377 0.71 -7.71 -18.23
N PHE A 378 -0.45 -7.30 -18.75
CA PHE A 378 -1.61 -6.84 -17.99
C PHE A 378 -2.87 -7.58 -18.43
N ALA A 379 -3.72 -7.88 -17.46
CA ALA A 379 -5.11 -8.28 -17.67
C ALA A 379 -6.03 -7.08 -17.43
N VAL A 380 -7.09 -7.00 -18.23
CA VAL A 380 -8.03 -5.87 -18.24
C VAL A 380 -9.45 -6.40 -18.10
N GLY A 381 -10.17 -5.93 -17.09
CA GLY A 381 -11.54 -6.30 -16.79
C GLY A 381 -12.51 -5.23 -17.28
N PHE A 382 -13.55 -5.66 -18.01
CA PHE A 382 -14.51 -4.78 -18.66
C PHE A 382 -15.90 -4.83 -18.03
N GLU A 383 -16.72 -3.82 -18.34
CA GLU A 383 -18.14 -3.74 -17.95
C GLU A 383 -18.99 -4.90 -18.46
N ASN A 384 -18.69 -5.40 -19.66
CA ASN A 384 -19.42 -6.52 -20.29
C ASN A 384 -19.07 -7.91 -19.70
N GLY A 385 -18.29 -7.97 -18.63
CA GLY A 385 -17.88 -9.21 -17.98
C GLY A 385 -16.73 -9.96 -18.65
N LYS A 386 -16.13 -9.39 -19.70
CA LYS A 386 -14.95 -9.95 -20.34
C LYS A 386 -13.67 -9.56 -19.64
N ILE A 387 -12.63 -10.38 -19.84
CA ILE A 387 -11.25 -10.07 -19.49
C ILE A 387 -10.39 -10.20 -20.76
N ALA A 388 -9.58 -9.20 -21.06
CA ALA A 388 -8.56 -9.27 -22.11
C ALA A 388 -7.15 -9.33 -21.51
N PHE A 389 -6.26 -10.04 -22.19
CA PHE A 389 -4.84 -10.14 -21.83
C PHE A 389 -4.00 -9.39 -22.85
N LEU A 390 -3.17 -8.42 -22.43
CA LEU A 390 -2.46 -7.54 -23.36
C LEU A 390 -1.32 -8.20 -24.16
N ASP A 391 -0.86 -9.39 -23.74
CA ASP A 391 0.12 -10.21 -24.48
C ASP A 391 -0.50 -10.93 -25.70
N GLY A 392 -1.84 -11.00 -25.76
CA GLY A 392 -2.57 -11.70 -26.82
C GLY A 392 -3.80 -10.91 -27.31
N ALA A 393 -4.50 -11.48 -28.30
CA ALA A 393 -5.81 -10.98 -28.74
C ALA A 393 -6.97 -11.76 -28.09
N ASP A 394 -6.68 -12.55 -27.07
CA ASP A 394 -7.66 -13.44 -26.45
C ASP A 394 -8.47 -12.69 -25.40
N GLU A 395 -9.76 -12.57 -25.67
CA GLU A 395 -10.78 -12.16 -24.69
C GLU A 395 -11.46 -13.40 -24.14
N ILE A 396 -11.59 -13.49 -22.82
CA ILE A 396 -12.38 -14.52 -22.16
C ILE A 396 -13.67 -13.93 -21.62
N GLN A 397 -14.79 -14.62 -21.81
CA GLN A 397 -16.04 -14.30 -21.12
C GLN A 397 -15.94 -14.85 -19.68
N ALA A 398 -15.44 -14.03 -18.76
CA ALA A 398 -15.19 -14.44 -17.39
C ALA A 398 -16.48 -14.38 -16.54
N HIS A 399 -17.27 -13.31 -16.68
CA HIS A 399 -18.43 -13.01 -15.83
C HIS A 399 -19.65 -12.60 -16.65
N ASN A 400 -20.82 -12.57 -16.02
CA ASN A 400 -22.06 -12.10 -16.68
C ASN A 400 -22.30 -10.59 -16.51
N GLU A 401 -21.56 -9.95 -15.61
CA GLU A 401 -21.61 -8.52 -15.31
C GLU A 401 -20.19 -7.98 -15.17
N ALA A 402 -20.04 -6.67 -14.94
CA ALA A 402 -18.77 -5.98 -14.87
C ALA A 402 -17.72 -6.68 -13.99
N VAL A 403 -16.49 -6.76 -14.50
CA VAL A 403 -15.31 -7.25 -13.75
C VAL A 403 -14.71 -6.09 -12.97
N THR A 404 -15.17 -5.93 -11.73
CA THR A 404 -14.91 -4.77 -10.87
C THR A 404 -13.48 -4.72 -10.35
N SER A 405 -12.86 -5.87 -10.10
CA SER A 405 -11.51 -5.94 -9.54
C SER A 405 -10.84 -7.27 -9.89
N MET A 406 -9.51 -7.23 -10.00
CA MET A 406 -8.69 -8.40 -10.28
C MET A 406 -7.42 -8.37 -9.42
N CYS A 407 -6.85 -9.55 -9.17
CA CYS A 407 -5.55 -9.71 -8.54
C CYS A 407 -4.90 -11.01 -9.02
N THR A 408 -3.58 -11.16 -8.81
CA THR A 408 -2.86 -12.38 -9.19
C THR A 408 -2.40 -13.17 -7.97
N LEU A 409 -2.56 -14.48 -8.01
CA LEU A 409 -2.08 -15.40 -6.98
C LEU A 409 -1.26 -16.52 -7.63
N GLY A 410 0.07 -16.36 -7.62
CA GLY A 410 0.96 -17.20 -8.41
C GLY A 410 0.58 -17.12 -9.90
N PRO A 411 0.36 -18.25 -10.60
CA PRO A 411 -0.03 -18.25 -12.01
C PRO A 411 -1.52 -17.93 -12.25
N ALA A 412 -2.33 -17.85 -11.18
CA ALA A 412 -3.76 -17.65 -11.30
C ALA A 412 -4.13 -16.17 -11.33
N LEU A 413 -5.02 -15.81 -12.27
CA LEU A 413 -5.75 -14.55 -12.24
C LEU A 413 -7.04 -14.75 -11.45
N ILE A 414 -7.26 -13.95 -10.42
CA ILE A 414 -8.49 -13.93 -9.64
C ILE A 414 -9.29 -12.70 -10.04
N SER A 415 -10.56 -12.88 -10.38
CA SER A 415 -11.47 -11.80 -10.76
C SER A 415 -12.71 -11.78 -9.86
N GLY A 416 -13.10 -10.57 -9.44
CA GLY A 416 -14.36 -10.28 -8.77
C GLY A 416 -15.31 -9.54 -9.71
N SER A 417 -16.60 -9.78 -9.56
CA SER A 417 -17.63 -9.15 -10.39
C SER A 417 -18.90 -8.82 -9.61
N ASN A 418 -19.70 -7.92 -10.18
CA ASN A 418 -21.06 -7.61 -9.75
C ASN A 418 -22.03 -8.79 -9.87
N ASP A 419 -21.67 -9.83 -10.63
CA ASP A 419 -22.43 -11.10 -10.67
C ASP A 419 -22.39 -11.88 -9.35
N CYS A 420 -21.66 -11.37 -8.34
CA CYS A 420 -21.44 -11.92 -7.00
C CYS A 420 -20.53 -13.15 -6.95
N PHE A 421 -19.82 -13.44 -8.03
CA PHE A 421 -18.82 -14.49 -8.08
C PHE A 421 -17.42 -13.93 -7.96
N VAL A 422 -16.57 -14.72 -7.31
CA VAL A 422 -15.14 -14.66 -7.49
C VAL A 422 -14.73 -15.88 -8.29
N LYS A 423 -13.97 -15.65 -9.36
CA LYS A 423 -13.47 -16.70 -10.23
C LYS A 423 -11.96 -16.66 -10.27
N ALA A 424 -11.35 -17.81 -10.50
CA ALA A 424 -9.92 -17.91 -10.74
C ALA A 424 -9.66 -18.61 -12.07
N PHE A 425 -8.70 -18.08 -12.82
CA PHE A 425 -8.31 -18.54 -14.14
C PHE A 425 -6.82 -18.86 -14.16
N ILE A 426 -6.43 -19.97 -14.77
CA ILE A 426 -5.04 -20.32 -15.07
C ILE A 426 -4.99 -20.62 -16.56
N ASP A 427 -4.12 -19.91 -17.30
CA ASP A 427 -3.97 -20.07 -18.76
C ASP A 427 -5.31 -19.96 -19.51
N GLY A 428 -6.18 -19.04 -19.07
CA GLY A 428 -7.52 -18.81 -19.65
C GLY A 428 -8.59 -19.82 -19.21
N GLU A 429 -8.23 -20.91 -18.54
CA GLU A 429 -9.18 -21.90 -18.04
C GLU A 429 -9.71 -21.54 -16.65
N GLN A 430 -11.03 -21.56 -16.48
CA GLN A 430 -11.66 -21.35 -15.17
C GLN A 430 -11.38 -22.53 -14.24
N LYS A 431 -10.67 -22.29 -13.13
CA LYS A 431 -10.36 -23.30 -12.10
C LYS A 431 -11.24 -23.18 -10.85
N LEU A 432 -11.73 -21.98 -10.56
CA LEU A 432 -12.60 -21.70 -9.41
C LEU A 432 -13.75 -20.79 -9.82
N ALA A 433 -14.92 -21.04 -9.27
CA ALA A 433 -16.07 -20.13 -9.29
C ALA A 433 -16.84 -20.28 -8.00
N GLU A 434 -16.66 -19.31 -7.10
CA GLU A 434 -17.30 -19.30 -5.79
C GLU A 434 -18.23 -18.11 -5.69
N ARG A 435 -19.46 -18.37 -5.22
CA ARG A 435 -20.43 -17.29 -4.99
C ARG A 435 -20.20 -16.71 -3.61
N VAL A 436 -19.94 -15.41 -3.56
CA VAL A 436 -19.41 -14.74 -2.37
C VAL A 436 -20.44 -13.89 -1.65
N SER A 437 -21.42 -13.35 -2.39
CA SER A 437 -22.50 -12.53 -1.86
C SER A 437 -23.88 -12.93 -2.42
N GLU A 438 -24.93 -12.60 -1.68
CA GLU A 438 -26.30 -12.58 -2.16
C GLU A 438 -26.60 -11.15 -2.62
N LYS A 439 -27.06 -10.96 -3.86
CA LYS A 439 -27.30 -9.63 -4.45
C LYS A 439 -28.16 -8.77 -3.52
N LYS A 440 -27.52 -7.87 -2.77
CA LYS A 440 -28.14 -6.72 -2.12
C LYS A 440 -27.68 -5.50 -2.91
N PHE A 441 -28.63 -4.69 -3.36
CA PHE A 441 -28.38 -3.43 -4.08
C PHE A 441 -27.65 -3.53 -5.43
N ALA A 442 -27.72 -4.67 -6.13
CA ALA A 442 -27.17 -4.89 -7.47
C ALA A 442 -25.63 -4.79 -7.62
N GLU A 443 -24.89 -4.62 -6.52
CA GLU A 443 -23.43 -4.74 -6.48
C GLU A 443 -23.03 -6.04 -5.79
N GLY A 444 -21.95 -6.67 -6.25
CA GLY A 444 -21.50 -7.98 -5.78
C GLY A 444 -20.16 -7.90 -5.08
N VAL A 445 -19.11 -8.28 -5.80
CA VAL A 445 -17.72 -8.16 -5.35
C VAL A 445 -17.16 -6.86 -5.91
N LEU A 446 -16.48 -6.07 -5.09
CA LEU A 446 -15.96 -4.76 -5.50
C LEU A 446 -14.43 -4.70 -5.49
N ALA A 447 -13.79 -5.44 -4.60
CA ALA A 447 -12.34 -5.52 -4.55
C ALA A 447 -11.87 -6.94 -4.25
N VAL A 448 -10.80 -7.36 -4.91
CA VAL A 448 -10.08 -8.60 -4.61
C VAL A 448 -8.61 -8.28 -4.39
N ALA A 449 -8.00 -8.95 -3.42
CA ALA A 449 -6.57 -8.84 -3.16
C ALA A 449 -6.00 -10.20 -2.77
N SER A 450 -4.73 -10.41 -3.10
CA SER A 450 -4.00 -11.65 -2.82
C SER A 450 -2.76 -11.36 -1.97
N SER A 451 -2.38 -12.36 -1.18
CA SER A 451 -1.03 -12.51 -0.63
C SER A 451 -0.41 -13.77 -1.23
N ASP A 452 0.79 -14.18 -0.80
CA ASP A 452 1.46 -15.37 -1.34
C ASP A 452 0.67 -16.69 -1.18
N THR A 453 -0.25 -16.76 -0.23
CA THR A 453 -0.89 -18.04 0.19
C THR A 453 -2.41 -18.00 0.26
N MET A 454 -3.02 -16.84 0.04
CA MET A 454 -4.46 -16.65 0.19
C MET A 454 -4.93 -15.49 -0.65
N PHE A 455 -6.24 -15.42 -0.87
CA PHE A 455 -6.86 -14.23 -1.41
C PHE A 455 -8.11 -13.87 -0.63
N VAL A 456 -8.49 -12.60 -0.71
CA VAL A 456 -9.64 -12.04 -0.02
C VAL A 456 -10.49 -11.32 -1.05
N ALA A 457 -11.80 -11.50 -0.91
CA ALA A 457 -12.79 -10.77 -1.68
C ALA A 457 -13.60 -9.87 -0.74
N ALA A 458 -13.74 -8.62 -1.14
CA ALA A 458 -14.53 -7.61 -0.50
C ALA A 458 -15.87 -7.45 -1.24
N THR A 459 -16.92 -7.37 -0.47
CA THR A 459 -18.30 -7.37 -0.97
C THR A 459 -18.98 -6.03 -0.71
N SER A 460 -19.99 -5.73 -1.51
CA SER A 460 -20.84 -4.54 -1.36
C SER A 460 -21.57 -4.50 -0.01
N ASP A 461 -21.81 -5.65 0.61
CA ASP A 461 -22.51 -5.77 1.89
C ASP A 461 -21.61 -5.64 3.13
N GLY A 462 -20.36 -5.19 2.97
CA GLY A 462 -19.46 -4.91 4.10
C GLY A 462 -18.72 -6.13 4.66
N TYR A 463 -18.79 -7.27 3.95
CA TYR A 463 -18.11 -8.50 4.35
C TYR A 463 -16.80 -8.71 3.61
N LEU A 464 -15.82 -9.27 4.34
CA LEU A 464 -14.60 -9.84 3.76
C LEU A 464 -14.68 -11.36 3.75
N LYS A 465 -14.30 -11.95 2.63
CA LYS A 465 -14.38 -13.39 2.39
C LYS A 465 -12.98 -13.90 2.10
N VAL A 466 -12.44 -14.68 3.03
CA VAL A 466 -11.04 -15.12 3.01
C VAL A 466 -10.96 -16.54 2.49
N PHE A 467 -10.23 -16.71 1.39
CA PHE A 467 -9.99 -17.97 0.72
C PHE A 467 -8.55 -18.41 0.93
N VAL A 468 -8.36 -19.63 1.41
CA VAL A 468 -7.04 -20.22 1.61
C VAL A 468 -6.95 -21.56 0.90
N LYS A 469 -5.72 -21.98 0.59
CA LYS A 469 -5.46 -23.27 -0.02
C LYS A 469 -6.06 -24.40 0.82
N ALA A 470 -6.87 -25.25 0.19
CA ALA A 470 -7.43 -26.44 0.81
C ALA A 470 -6.28 -27.40 1.17
N LYS A 471 -6.44 -28.12 2.28
CA LYS A 471 -5.44 -29.08 2.77
C LYS A 471 -5.78 -30.50 2.37
#